data_AF-A0A239RFB6-F1
#
_entry.id   AF-A0A239RFB6-F1
#
_cell.length_a   1.000
_cell.length_b   1.000
_cell.length_c   1.000
_cell.angle_alpha   90.00
_cell.angle_beta   90.00
_cell.angle_gamma   90.00
#
_symmetry.space_group_name_H-M   'P 1'
#
loop_
_entity.id
_entity.type
_entity.pdbx_description
1 polymer ?
#
loop_
_entity_poly.entity_id
_entity_poly.type
_entity_poly.pdbx_seq_one_letter_code
_entity_poly.pdbx_strand_id
1 'polypeptide(L)'
;MEYVKTALELSGYVAGNAILVWVTYIPLFIIAIFARKGSEGSRRKASNVMLGASVPGLLIVSSCLCICFILFVKAFTVLKANQSTEYYSYDDLYKMLQDFEGMGILFTLLTFLVAGIQCVIFIICGAVIIKSGTGKLIGWISVIVSILIIIGGCLFVGPFCLAISY
;
A
#
# COMPACT_ATOMS: atom_id res chain seq x y z
N MET A 1 -30.45 -8.82 -4.38
CA MET A 1 -29.75 -8.32 -3.18
C MET A 1 -28.36 -8.93 -3.02
N GLU A 2 -28.17 -10.19 -3.39
CA GLU A 2 -26.86 -10.88 -3.34
C GLU A 2 -25.76 -10.15 -4.15
N TYR A 3 -26.11 -9.61 -5.33
CA TYR A 3 -25.18 -8.86 -6.21
C TYR A 3 -24.56 -7.61 -5.57
N VAL A 4 -25.38 -6.85 -4.82
CA VAL A 4 -24.93 -5.65 -4.11
C VAL A 4 -24.02 -6.05 -2.95
N LYS A 5 -24.30 -7.18 -2.30
CA LYS A 5 -23.51 -7.72 -1.21
C LYS A 5 -22.12 -8.18 -1.67
N THR A 6 -22.03 -8.93 -2.77
CA THR A 6 -20.72 -9.36 -3.33
C THR A 6 -19.90 -8.17 -3.82
N ALA A 7 -20.52 -7.20 -4.49
CA ALA A 7 -19.84 -5.97 -4.91
C ALA A 7 -19.34 -5.14 -3.71
N LEU A 8 -20.13 -5.05 -2.64
CA LEU A 8 -19.73 -4.41 -1.38
C LEU A 8 -18.58 -5.14 -0.70
N GLU A 9 -18.62 -6.48 -0.61
CA GLU A 9 -17.55 -7.30 -0.04
C GLU A 9 -16.24 -7.12 -0.82
N LEU A 10 -16.28 -7.21 -2.16
CA LEU A 10 -15.10 -7.00 -3.00
C LEU A 10 -14.52 -5.58 -2.86
N SER A 11 -15.41 -4.57 -2.79
CA SER A 11 -15.00 -3.19 -2.54
C SER A 11 -14.36 -2.99 -1.17
N GLY A 12 -14.82 -3.72 -0.16
CA GLY A 12 -14.27 -3.73 1.19
C GLY A 12 -12.85 -4.31 1.24
N TYR A 13 -12.59 -5.41 0.54
CA TYR A 13 -11.24 -5.99 0.42
C TYR A 13 -10.27 -5.04 -0.27
N VAL A 14 -10.70 -4.40 -1.36
CA VAL A 14 -9.86 -3.46 -2.10
C VAL A 14 -9.58 -2.20 -1.30
N ALA A 15 -10.59 -1.66 -0.60
CA ALA A 15 -10.42 -0.53 0.30
C ALA A 15 -9.47 -0.86 1.47
N GLY A 16 -9.56 -2.06 2.05
CA GLY A 16 -8.66 -2.52 3.10
C GLY A 16 -7.21 -2.59 2.65
N ASN A 17 -6.96 -3.17 1.47
CA ASN A 17 -5.62 -3.23 0.87
C ASN A 17 -5.07 -1.83 0.51
N ALA A 18 -5.94 -0.94 0.03
CA ALA A 18 -5.56 0.45 -0.26
C ALA A 18 -5.14 1.19 1.01
N ILE A 19 -5.90 1.05 2.11
CA ILE A 19 -5.54 1.68 3.39
C ILE A 19 -4.17 1.16 3.87
N LEU A 20 -3.91 -0.15 3.76
CA LEU A 20 -2.63 -0.75 4.14
C LEU A 20 -1.46 -0.15 3.35
N VAL A 21 -1.61 -0.02 2.03
CA VAL A 21 -0.60 0.59 1.14
C VAL A 21 -0.34 2.05 1.52
N TRP A 22 -1.40 2.80 1.84
CA TRP A 22 -1.29 4.21 2.23
C TRP A 22 -0.58 4.40 3.56
N VAL A 23 -0.99 3.65 4.60
CA VAL A 23 -0.41 3.71 5.95
C VAL A 23 1.05 3.23 5.94
N THR A 24 1.44 2.41 4.96
CA THR A 24 2.82 1.93 4.82
C THR A 24 3.72 2.96 4.12
N TYR A 25 3.37 3.39 2.91
CA TYR A 25 4.31 4.13 2.06
C TYR A 25 4.28 5.65 2.28
N ILE A 26 3.13 6.25 2.61
CA ILE A 26 3.02 7.70 2.78
C ILE A 26 3.83 8.18 4.00
N PRO A 27 3.75 7.55 5.19
CA PRO A 27 4.56 7.97 6.33
C PRO A 27 6.06 7.87 6.06
N LEU A 28 6.52 6.81 5.39
CA LEU A 28 7.93 6.67 5.01
C LEU A 28 8.37 7.79 4.05
N PHE A 29 7.57 8.11 3.04
CA PHE A 29 7.88 9.23 2.15
C PHE A 29 7.96 10.57 2.89
N ILE A 30 7.01 10.83 3.80
CA ILE A 30 7.00 12.04 4.64
C ILE A 30 8.26 12.12 5.50
N ILE A 31 8.64 11.02 6.15
CA ILE A 31 9.88 10.93 6.96
C ILE A 31 11.10 11.28 6.10
N ALA A 32 11.18 10.76 4.87
CA ALA A 32 12.28 11.04 3.96
C ALA A 32 12.37 12.54 3.59
N ILE A 33 11.24 13.22 3.39
CA ILE A 33 11.17 14.67 3.16
C ILE A 33 11.68 15.44 4.40
N PHE A 34 11.21 15.10 5.61
CA PHE A 34 11.64 15.77 6.82
C PHE A 34 13.12 15.51 7.14
N ALA A 35 13.63 14.32 6.84
CA ALA A 35 15.04 14.00 6.93
C ALA A 35 15.89 14.92 6.03
N ARG A 36 15.35 15.43 4.91
CA ARG A 36 16.06 16.31 3.98
C ARG A 36 16.29 17.73 4.51
N LYS A 37 15.44 18.23 5.41
CA LYS A 37 15.47 19.62 5.91
C LYS A 37 16.71 19.99 6.74
N GLY A 38 17.72 19.12 6.84
CA GLY A 38 18.99 19.40 7.53
C GLY A 38 20.09 19.98 6.63
N SER A 39 21.01 20.73 7.22
CA SER A 39 22.24 21.23 6.58
C SER A 39 23.37 20.20 6.55
N GLU A 40 23.31 19.17 7.41
CA GLU A 40 24.38 18.19 7.56
C GLU A 40 24.50 17.25 6.35
N GLY A 41 25.73 17.11 5.82
CA GLY A 41 25.99 16.34 4.59
C GLY A 41 25.61 14.86 4.70
N SER A 42 25.93 14.21 5.82
CA SER A 42 25.60 12.79 6.06
C SER A 42 24.09 12.56 6.14
N ARG A 43 23.36 13.45 6.82
CA ARG A 43 21.89 13.41 6.89
C ARG A 43 21.25 13.62 5.51
N ARG A 44 21.77 14.54 4.70
CA ARG A 44 21.28 14.76 3.32
C ARG A 44 21.49 13.54 2.43
N LYS A 45 22.65 12.89 2.51
CA LYS A 45 22.92 11.64 1.76
C LYS A 45 21.93 10.54 2.16
N ALA A 46 21.75 10.30 3.46
CA ALA A 46 20.79 9.33 3.98
C ALA A 46 19.36 9.65 3.51
N SER A 47 18.94 10.92 3.61
CA SER A 47 17.62 11.36 3.14
C SER A 47 17.42 11.17 1.64
N ASN A 48 18.42 11.43 0.80
CA ASN A 48 18.31 11.19 -0.64
C ASN A 48 18.12 9.70 -0.95
N VAL A 49 18.81 8.82 -0.22
CA VAL A 49 18.62 7.36 -0.33
C VAL A 49 17.20 6.97 0.10
N MET A 50 16.69 7.51 1.20
CA MET A 50 15.32 7.27 1.67
C MET A 50 14.27 7.76 0.66
N LEU A 51 14.48 8.93 0.03
CA LEU A 51 13.60 9.46 -1.01
C LEU A 51 13.61 8.56 -2.25
N GLY A 52 14.79 8.12 -2.70
CA GLY A 52 14.93 7.18 -3.82
C GLY A 52 14.22 5.85 -3.55
N ALA A 53 14.39 5.31 -2.33
CA ALA A 53 13.72 4.08 -1.91
C ALA A 53 12.19 4.23 -1.76
N SER A 54 11.68 5.46 -1.62
CA SER A 54 10.24 5.72 -1.54
C SER A 54 9.55 5.78 -2.90
N VAL A 55 10.29 5.95 -4.00
CA VAL A 55 9.70 6.05 -5.35
C VAL A 55 8.92 4.79 -5.74
N PRO A 56 9.45 3.56 -5.58
CA PRO A 56 8.67 2.35 -5.84
C PRO A 56 7.39 2.25 -5.01
N GLY A 57 7.46 2.60 -3.72
CA GLY A 57 6.29 2.62 -2.84
C GLY A 57 5.21 3.61 -3.28
N LEU A 58 5.61 4.81 -3.74
CA LEU A 58 4.67 5.80 -4.28
C LEU A 58 4.03 5.33 -5.59
N LEU A 59 4.78 4.64 -6.46
CA LEU A 59 4.21 4.04 -7.67
C LEU A 59 3.14 3.00 -7.31
N ILE A 60 3.37 2.17 -6.29
CA ILE A 60 2.38 1.22 -5.77
C ILE A 60 1.16 1.98 -5.23
N VAL A 61 1.33 3.04 -4.44
CA VAL A 61 0.20 3.87 -3.95
C VAL A 61 -0.62 4.41 -5.12
N SER A 62 0.03 4.95 -6.16
CA SER A 62 -0.65 5.48 -7.35
C SER A 62 -1.37 4.39 -8.16
N SER A 63 -0.76 3.23 -8.36
CA SER A 63 -1.41 2.08 -9.01
C SER A 63 -2.62 1.60 -8.23
N CYS A 64 -2.53 1.56 -6.90
CA CYS A 64 -3.64 1.18 -6.02
C CYS A 64 -4.81 2.16 -6.16
N LEU A 65 -4.53 3.47 -6.14
CA LEU A 65 -5.53 4.51 -6.40
C LEU A 65 -6.23 4.35 -7.75
N CYS A 66 -5.46 4.04 -8.80
CA CYS A 66 -5.99 3.84 -10.14
C CYS A 66 -6.94 2.63 -10.19
N ILE A 67 -6.53 1.51 -9.58
CA ILE A 67 -7.36 0.29 -9.51
C ILE A 67 -8.64 0.55 -8.70
N CYS A 68 -8.54 1.19 -7.53
CA CYS A 68 -9.70 1.58 -6.72
C CYS A 68 -10.68 2.46 -7.51
N PHE A 69 -10.17 3.43 -8.28
CA PHE A 69 -11.01 4.29 -9.12
C PHE A 69 -11.70 3.51 -10.23
N ILE A 70 -11.00 2.62 -10.94
CA ILE A 70 -11.57 1.77 -11.99
C ILE A 70 -12.69 0.90 -11.41
N LEU A 71 -12.46 0.28 -10.25
CA LEU A 71 -13.45 -0.56 -9.57
C LEU A 71 -14.66 0.25 -9.11
N PHE A 72 -14.44 1.44 -8.56
CA PHE A 72 -15.52 2.34 -8.18
C PHE A 72 -16.39 2.73 -9.39
N VAL A 73 -15.76 3.09 -10.51
CA VAL A 73 -16.47 3.42 -11.76
C VAL A 73 -17.25 2.22 -12.26
N LYS A 74 -16.64 1.03 -12.35
CA LYS A 74 -17.33 -0.20 -12.79
C LYS A 74 -18.52 -0.53 -11.88
N ALA A 75 -18.35 -0.47 -10.55
CA ALA A 75 -19.41 -0.72 -9.59
C ALA A 75 -20.54 0.31 -9.71
N PHE A 76 -20.22 1.59 -9.92
CA PHE A 76 -21.21 2.64 -10.12
C PHE A 76 -22.00 2.45 -11.41
N THR A 77 -21.33 2.09 -12.52
CA THR A 77 -21.99 1.80 -13.80
C THR A 77 -22.94 0.60 -13.67
N VAL A 78 -22.53 -0.44 -12.95
CA VAL A 78 -23.38 -1.60 -12.63
C VAL A 78 -24.60 -1.19 -11.81
N LEU A 79 -24.42 -0.41 -10.73
CA LEU A 79 -25.53 0.03 -9.90
C LEU A 79 -26.53 0.87 -10.70
N LYS A 80 -26.02 1.74 -11.58
CA LYS A 80 -26.86 2.57 -12.46
C LYS A 80 -27.61 1.73 -13.49
N ALA A 81 -26.97 0.72 -14.08
CA ALA A 81 -27.60 -0.20 -15.04
C ALA A 81 -28.67 -1.08 -14.37
N ASN A 82 -28.44 -1.51 -13.12
CA ASN A 82 -29.39 -2.31 -12.34
C ASN A 82 -30.63 -1.50 -11.93
N GLN A 83 -30.48 -0.18 -11.72
CA GLN A 83 -31.62 0.72 -11.48
C GLN A 83 -32.47 0.97 -12.73
N SER A 84 -31.98 0.65 -13.94
CA SER A 84 -32.65 0.92 -15.23
C SER A 84 -33.15 -0.32 -15.99
N THR A 85 -33.30 -1.48 -15.33
CA THR A 85 -33.83 -2.78 -15.84
C THR A 85 -32.97 -3.64 -16.81
N GLU A 86 -32.96 -4.96 -16.54
CA GLU A 86 -32.67 -6.17 -17.36
C GLU A 86 -31.34 -6.37 -18.13
N TYR A 87 -30.43 -5.39 -18.22
CA TYR A 87 -29.41 -5.46 -19.28
C TYR A 87 -28.14 -6.29 -19.03
N TYR A 88 -27.84 -6.72 -17.80
CA TYR A 88 -26.60 -7.47 -17.53
C TYR A 88 -26.89 -8.73 -16.72
N SER A 89 -26.45 -9.87 -17.26
CA SER A 89 -26.52 -11.16 -16.57
C SER A 89 -25.47 -11.24 -15.45
N TYR A 90 -25.67 -12.16 -14.49
CA TYR A 90 -24.68 -12.46 -13.44
C TYR A 90 -23.29 -12.72 -14.01
N ASP A 91 -23.22 -13.44 -15.13
CA ASP A 91 -21.97 -13.81 -15.79
C ASP A 91 -21.22 -12.61 -16.35
N ASP A 92 -21.92 -11.58 -16.83
CA ASP A 92 -21.27 -10.38 -17.36
C ASP A 92 -20.66 -9.54 -16.23
N LEU A 93 -21.37 -9.45 -15.10
CA LEU A 93 -20.91 -8.76 -13.91
C LEU A 93 -19.75 -9.48 -13.22
N TYR A 94 -19.88 -10.80 -13.11
CA TYR A 94 -18.86 -11.67 -12.56
C TYR A 94 -17.61 -11.64 -13.44
N LYS A 95 -17.71 -11.81 -14.76
CA LYS A 95 -16.57 -11.67 -15.69
C LYS A 95 -15.90 -10.29 -15.58
N MET A 96 -16.67 -9.21 -15.45
CA MET A 96 -16.09 -7.88 -15.27
C MET A 96 -15.32 -7.69 -13.96
N LEU A 97 -15.63 -8.47 -12.92
CA LEU A 97 -14.97 -8.49 -11.62
C LEU A 97 -13.86 -9.56 -11.53
N GLN A 98 -13.97 -10.64 -12.31
CA GLN A 98 -13.05 -11.79 -12.32
C GLN A 98 -11.65 -11.41 -12.80
N ASP A 99 -11.55 -10.42 -13.70
CA ASP A 99 -10.27 -9.82 -14.11
C ASP A 99 -9.45 -9.28 -12.91
N PHE A 100 -10.09 -9.06 -11.76
CA PHE A 100 -9.47 -8.51 -10.55
C PHE A 100 -9.16 -9.54 -9.45
N GLU A 101 -9.69 -10.77 -9.51
CA GLU A 101 -9.45 -11.81 -8.49
C GLU A 101 -7.96 -12.18 -8.36
N GLY A 102 -7.21 -12.15 -9.46
CA GLY A 102 -5.75 -12.39 -9.45
C GLY A 102 -4.89 -11.17 -9.09
N MET A 103 -5.40 -9.96 -9.31
CA MET A 103 -4.64 -8.73 -9.07
C MET A 103 -4.43 -8.47 -7.58
N GLY A 104 -5.42 -8.77 -6.73
CA GLY A 104 -5.33 -8.55 -5.29
C GLY A 104 -4.16 -9.29 -4.64
N ILE A 105 -3.97 -10.58 -4.97
CA ILE A 105 -2.89 -11.41 -4.41
C ILE A 105 -1.52 -10.93 -4.86
N LEU A 106 -1.35 -10.67 -6.16
CA LEU A 106 -0.09 -10.18 -6.72
C LEU A 106 0.29 -8.83 -6.10
N PHE A 107 -0.68 -7.93 -5.92
CA PHE A 107 -0.47 -6.61 -5.34
C PHE A 107 -0.08 -6.68 -3.86
N THR A 108 -0.69 -7.60 -3.11
CA THR A 108 -0.35 -7.85 -1.70
C THR A 108 1.08 -8.37 -1.57
N LEU A 109 1.49 -9.36 -2.37
CA LEU A 109 2.86 -9.88 -2.37
C LEU A 109 3.89 -8.81 -2.75
N LEU A 110 3.62 -8.05 -3.81
CA LEU A 110 4.48 -6.96 -4.24
C LEU A 110 4.60 -5.88 -3.16
N THR A 111 3.50 -5.57 -2.49
CA THR A 111 3.48 -4.60 -1.38
C THR A 111 4.36 -5.06 -0.23
N PHE A 112 4.30 -6.32 0.19
CA PHE A 112 5.15 -6.80 1.28
C PHE A 112 6.63 -6.85 0.90
N LEU A 113 6.95 -7.24 -0.33
CA LEU A 113 8.32 -7.26 -0.82
C LEU A 113 8.92 -5.85 -0.85
N VAL A 114 8.22 -4.89 -1.46
CA VAL A 114 8.69 -3.51 -1.60
C VAL A 114 8.73 -2.80 -0.25
N ALA A 115 7.70 -2.97 0.59
CA ALA A 115 7.69 -2.43 1.95
C ALA A 115 8.83 -2.98 2.80
N GLY A 116 9.12 -4.29 2.71
CA GLY A 116 10.22 -4.92 3.45
C GLY A 116 11.58 -4.32 3.09
N ILE A 117 11.88 -4.22 1.80
CA ILE A 117 13.14 -3.61 1.31
C ILE A 117 13.21 -2.13 1.74
N GLN A 118 12.13 -1.38 1.57
CA GLN A 118 12.08 0.03 1.94
C GLN A 118 12.29 0.23 3.45
N CYS A 119 11.67 -0.59 4.29
CA CYS A 119 11.84 -0.53 5.74
C CYS A 119 13.30 -0.81 6.17
N VAL A 120 13.98 -1.79 5.55
CA VAL A 120 15.40 -2.06 5.84
C VAL A 120 16.26 -0.84 5.49
N ILE A 121 16.04 -0.23 4.32
CA ILE A 121 16.77 0.98 3.91
C ILE A 121 16.53 2.13 4.90
N PHE A 122 15.28 2.31 5.35
CA PHE A 122 14.91 3.34 6.32
C PHE A 122 15.49 3.11 7.72
N ILE A 123 15.65 1.85 8.14
CA ILE A 123 16.33 1.51 9.40
C ILE A 123 17.82 1.86 9.31
N ILE A 124 18.49 1.45 8.23
CA ILE A 124 19.92 1.75 8.02
C ILE A 124 20.16 3.25 7.93
N CYS A 125 19.38 3.96 7.10
CA CYS A 125 19.48 5.42 6.96
C CYS A 125 19.13 6.15 8.27
N GLY A 126 18.11 5.67 9.00
CA GLY A 126 17.74 6.19 10.31
C GLY A 126 18.88 6.06 11.33
N ALA A 127 19.55 4.91 11.38
CA ALA A 127 20.71 4.70 12.24
C ALA A 127 21.89 5.63 11.88
N VAL A 128 22.13 5.89 10.59
CA VAL A 128 23.14 6.86 10.14
C VAL A 128 22.78 8.28 10.62
N ILE A 129 21.52 8.69 10.51
CA ILE A 129 21.05 9.99 11.00
C ILE A 129 21.18 10.11 12.52
N ILE A 130 20.91 9.03 13.27
CA ILE A 130 21.09 9.02 14.73
C ILE A 130 22.58 9.23 15.09
N LYS A 131 23.49 8.56 14.39
CA LYS A 131 24.94 8.66 14.61
C LYS A 131 25.51 10.05 14.24
N SER A 132 24.91 10.74 13.28
CA SER A 132 25.38 12.07 12.85
C SER A 132 25.08 13.19 13.84
N GLY A 133 24.24 12.93 14.86
CA GLY A 133 24.00 13.88 15.94
C GLY A 133 22.87 14.88 15.65
N THR A 134 22.68 15.28 14.40
CA THR A 134 21.65 16.26 13.99
C THR A 134 20.40 15.58 13.43
N GLY A 135 19.24 15.82 14.06
CA GLY A 135 17.98 15.22 13.61
C GLY A 135 17.73 13.80 14.14
N LYS A 136 18.31 13.46 15.30
CA LYS A 136 18.13 12.16 15.99
C LYS A 136 16.67 11.74 16.12
N LEU A 137 15.76 12.68 16.39
CA LEU A 137 14.33 12.41 16.49
C LEU A 137 13.78 11.80 15.20
N ILE A 138 14.11 12.39 14.04
CA ILE A 138 13.66 11.87 12.73
C ILE A 138 14.31 10.51 12.45
N GLY A 139 15.58 10.33 12.83
CA GLY A 139 16.27 9.04 12.72
C GLY A 139 15.57 7.93 13.53
N TRP A 140 15.20 8.21 14.79
CA TRP A 140 14.43 7.28 15.63
C TRP A 140 13.04 7.00 15.09
N ILE A 141 12.31 8.03 14.64
CA ILE A 141 10.99 7.86 14.00
C ILE A 141 11.09 6.93 12.79
N SER A 142 12.09 7.14 11.93
CA SER A 142 12.34 6.29 10.76
C SER A 142 12.52 4.82 11.14
N VAL A 143 13.35 4.54 12.16
CA VAL A 143 13.61 3.18 12.64
C VAL A 143 12.35 2.55 13.23
N ILE A 144 11.66 3.25 14.14
CA ILE A 144 10.49 2.74 14.85
C ILE A 144 9.34 2.45 13.86
N VAL A 145 9.02 3.39 12.98
CA VAL A 145 7.94 3.23 11.98
C VAL A 145 8.24 2.04 11.06
N SER A 146 9.49 1.89 10.62
CA SER A 146 9.89 0.77 9.76
C SER A 146 9.77 -0.58 10.46
N ILE A 147 10.16 -0.67 11.74
CA ILE A 147 10.00 -1.90 12.54
C ILE A 147 8.52 -2.22 12.73
N LEU A 148 7.68 -1.23 13.03
CA LEU A 148 6.23 -1.43 13.18
C LEU A 148 5.59 -1.93 11.89
N ILE A 149 5.99 -1.41 10.73
CA ILE A 149 5.53 -1.87 9.42
C ILE A 149 5.95 -3.33 9.18
N ILE A 150 7.20 -3.70 9.50
CA ILE A 150 7.67 -5.09 9.37
C ILE A 150 6.87 -6.02 10.29
N ILE A 151 6.70 -5.68 11.57
CA ILE A 151 5.94 -6.49 12.53
C ILE A 151 4.49 -6.62 12.08
N GLY A 152 3.85 -5.50 11.73
CA GLY A 152 2.49 -5.48 11.19
C GLY A 152 2.38 -6.36 9.96
N GLY A 153 3.30 -6.23 9.01
CA GLY A 153 3.32 -7.05 7.82
C GLY A 153 3.44 -8.55 8.12
N CYS A 154 4.32 -8.96 9.02
CA CYS A 154 4.42 -10.36 9.44
C CYS A 154 3.12 -10.90 10.07
N LEU A 155 2.42 -10.08 10.86
CA LEU A 155 1.15 -10.44 11.49
C LEU A 155 -0.02 -10.52 10.50
N PHE A 156 0.02 -9.74 9.42
CA PHE A 156 -1.01 -9.74 8.37
C PHE A 156 -0.74 -10.77 7.27
N VAL A 157 0.52 -11.03 6.92
CA VAL A 157 0.92 -12.02 5.88
C VAL A 157 0.69 -13.45 6.35
N GLY A 158 0.97 -13.77 7.62
CA GLY A 158 0.82 -15.13 8.15
C GLY A 158 -0.58 -15.72 7.96
N PRO A 159 -1.65 -15.03 8.39
CA PRO A 159 -3.04 -15.45 8.15
C PRO A 159 -3.41 -15.48 6.66
N PHE A 160 -2.86 -14.56 5.85
CA PHE A 160 -3.16 -14.48 4.42
C PHE A 160 -2.54 -15.64 3.62
N CYS A 161 -1.28 -16.01 3.91
CA CYS A 161 -0.63 -17.18 3.32
C CYS A 161 -1.30 -18.49 3.75
N LEU A 162 -1.78 -18.58 5.00
CA LEU A 162 -2.55 -19.73 5.47
C LEU A 162 -3.91 -19.84 4.76
N ALA A 163 -4.58 -18.71 4.47
CA ALA A 163 -5.88 -18.70 3.79
C ALA A 163 -5.82 -19.07 2.30
N ILE A 164 -4.69 -18.82 1.62
CA ILE A 164 -4.49 -19.20 0.20
C ILE A 164 -4.10 -20.69 0.05
N SER A 165 -3.75 -21.36 1.15
CA SER A 165 -3.31 -22.77 1.17
C SER A 165 -4.46 -23.79 1.33
N TYR A 166 -5.71 -23.33 1.37
CA TYR A 166 -6.94 -24.14 1.44
C TYR A 166 -7.83 -23.86 0.22
#